data_AF-A0A061N5I1-F1
#
_entry.id   AF-A0A061N5I1-F1
#
_cell.length_a   1.000
_cell.length_b   1.000
_cell.length_c   1.000
_cell.angle_alpha   90.00
_cell.angle_beta   90.00
_cell.angle_gamma   90.00
#
_symmetry.space_group_name_H-M   'P 1'
#
loop_
_entity.id
_entity.type
_entity.pdbx_description
1 polymer ?
#
loop_
_entity_poly.entity_id
_entity_poly.type
_entity_poly.pdbx_seq_one_letter_code
_entity_poly.pdbx_strand_id
1 'polypeptide(L)'
;MNRIKDLATKVATSDSTVLLTGESGTGKELFARGIHNNSARNKHPFVAVNCVAIPDELFESEMFGYEAGAFSGARRDGKPGKVELAQNGTLFLDEISELSYASQGKLLRVLQEREVDRLGGVRSKTVNIRVVAATNKNLKQLVTEGKFREDLYYRLYVFDLHVPPLRERERDVLILIEHYIHEFNQSLGKQVIEVADDLKKVGNVLQMARECSGVEV
;
A
#
# COMPACT_ATOMS: atom_id res chain seq x y z
N MET A 1 10.72 -8.47 -15.48
CA MET A 1 9.72 -8.82 -14.45
C MET A 1 10.14 -9.98 -13.53
N ASN A 2 10.61 -11.13 -14.04
CA ASN A 2 10.99 -12.30 -13.22
C ASN A 2 11.88 -11.96 -12.01
N ARG A 3 12.94 -11.19 -12.23
CA ARG A 3 13.86 -10.79 -11.14
C ARG A 3 13.18 -10.07 -9.97
N ILE A 4 12.19 -9.21 -10.22
CA ILE A 4 11.49 -8.46 -9.16
C ILE A 4 10.49 -9.37 -8.45
N LYS A 5 9.79 -10.23 -9.19
CA LYS A 5 8.92 -11.26 -8.61
C LYS A 5 9.73 -12.22 -7.73
N ASP A 6 10.91 -12.65 -8.18
CA ASP A 6 11.82 -13.51 -7.41
C ASP A 6 12.31 -12.83 -6.13
N LEU A 7 12.66 -11.54 -6.20
CA LEU A 7 13.02 -10.75 -5.03
C LEU A 7 11.83 -10.59 -4.07
N ALA A 8 10.64 -10.33 -4.59
CA ALA A 8 9.41 -10.25 -3.79
C ALA A 8 9.11 -11.58 -3.09
N THR A 9 9.27 -12.72 -3.78
CA THR A 9 9.11 -14.05 -3.19
C THR A 9 10.18 -14.35 -2.13
N LYS A 10 11.44 -13.96 -2.37
CA LYS A 10 12.51 -14.11 -1.39
C LYS A 10 12.27 -13.28 -0.13
N VAL A 11 11.87 -12.01 -0.27
CA VAL A 11 11.58 -11.18 0.91
C VAL A 11 10.28 -11.63 1.60
N ALA A 12 9.35 -12.27 0.90
CA ALA A 12 8.14 -12.81 1.50
C ALA A 12 8.44 -13.84 2.60
N THR A 13 9.55 -14.58 2.52
CA THR A 13 9.93 -15.58 3.53
C THR A 13 10.48 -14.98 4.82
N SER A 14 10.75 -13.67 4.88
CA SER A 14 11.14 -12.97 6.12
C SER A 14 10.02 -12.05 6.62
N ASP A 15 10.12 -11.63 7.89
CA ASP A 15 9.26 -10.62 8.51
C ASP A 15 9.81 -9.18 8.35
N SER A 16 10.79 -8.99 7.46
CA SER A 16 11.40 -7.68 7.20
C SER A 16 10.37 -6.70 6.63
N THR A 17 10.49 -5.43 7.05
CA THR A 17 9.78 -4.32 6.43
C THR A 17 10.20 -4.19 4.96
N VAL A 18 9.24 -4.03 4.07
CA VAL A 18 9.48 -3.82 2.64
C VAL A 18 9.01 -2.42 2.27
N LEU A 19 9.86 -1.66 1.57
CA LEU A 19 9.50 -0.40 0.94
C LEU A 19 9.36 -0.64 -0.57
N LEU A 20 8.18 -0.40 -1.12
CA LEU A 20 7.88 -0.47 -2.54
C LEU A 20 7.99 0.93 -3.14
N THR A 21 8.99 1.15 -3.98
CA THR A 21 9.17 2.43 -4.67
C THR A 21 8.74 2.31 -6.13
N GLY A 22 8.20 3.37 -6.71
CA GLY A 22 7.84 3.39 -8.13
C GLY A 22 6.67 4.31 -8.40
N GLU A 23 6.48 4.65 -9.67
CA GLU A 23 5.46 5.61 -10.09
C GLU A 23 4.04 5.21 -9.66
N SER A 24 3.14 6.19 -9.65
CA SER A 24 1.72 5.92 -9.41
C SER A 24 1.17 4.98 -10.49
N GLY A 25 0.30 4.05 -10.09
CA GLY A 25 -0.32 3.11 -11.02
C GLY A 25 0.57 1.99 -11.56
N THR A 26 1.73 1.73 -10.98
CA THR A 26 2.65 0.64 -11.40
C THR A 26 2.33 -0.73 -10.78
N GLY A 27 1.26 -0.81 -9.98
CA GLY A 27 0.78 -2.04 -9.35
C GLY A 27 1.43 -2.36 -7.99
N LYS A 28 1.90 -1.35 -7.24
CA LYS A 28 2.55 -1.55 -5.92
C LYS A 28 1.70 -2.37 -4.94
N GLU A 29 0.39 -2.15 -4.90
CA GLU A 29 -0.52 -2.95 -4.06
C GLU A 29 -0.52 -4.44 -4.45
N LEU A 30 -0.47 -4.77 -5.75
CA LEU A 30 -0.38 -6.16 -6.21
C LEU A 30 0.91 -6.83 -5.75
N PHE A 31 2.03 -6.09 -5.75
CA PHE A 31 3.27 -6.57 -5.15
C PHE A 31 3.15 -6.79 -3.64
N ALA A 32 2.54 -5.84 -2.91
CA ALA A 32 2.31 -5.99 -1.48
C ALA A 32 1.45 -7.23 -1.14
N ARG A 33 0.37 -7.45 -1.89
CA ARG A 33 -0.48 -8.64 -1.77
C ARG A 33 0.28 -9.92 -2.13
N GLY A 34 1.10 -9.88 -3.19
CA GLY A 34 1.97 -10.99 -3.56
C GLY A 34 2.96 -11.36 -2.45
N ILE A 35 3.61 -10.37 -1.84
CA ILE A 35 4.51 -10.56 -0.69
C ILE A 35 3.76 -11.18 0.48
N HIS A 36 2.57 -10.67 0.82
CA HIS A 36 1.75 -11.22 1.90
C HIS A 36 1.35 -12.68 1.64
N ASN A 37 0.83 -12.99 0.45
CA ASN A 37 0.33 -14.31 0.07
C ASN A 37 1.44 -15.39 0.06
N ASN A 38 2.69 -14.99 -0.20
CA ASN A 38 3.85 -15.88 -0.20
C ASN A 38 4.59 -15.88 1.14
N SER A 39 4.07 -15.21 2.17
CA SER A 39 4.68 -15.17 3.50
C SER A 39 4.09 -16.22 4.44
N ALA A 40 4.76 -16.43 5.59
CA ALA A 40 4.22 -17.23 6.68
C ALA A 40 2.91 -16.67 7.29
N ARG A 41 2.55 -15.42 6.94
CA ARG A 41 1.37 -14.71 7.45
C ARG A 41 0.19 -14.71 6.47
N ASN A 42 0.25 -15.51 5.40
CA ASN A 42 -0.76 -15.54 4.34
C ASN A 42 -2.19 -15.96 4.77
N LYS A 43 -2.33 -16.60 5.93
CA LYS A 43 -3.62 -16.93 6.54
C LYS A 43 -4.15 -15.86 7.50
N HIS A 44 -3.38 -14.79 7.73
CA HIS A 44 -3.73 -13.68 8.60
C HIS A 44 -4.18 -12.46 7.79
N PRO A 45 -4.78 -11.44 8.43
CA PRO A 45 -5.30 -10.29 7.71
C PRO A 45 -4.26 -9.54 6.88
N PHE A 46 -4.66 -9.09 5.70
CA PHE A 46 -3.97 -8.04 4.94
C PHE A 46 -4.79 -6.76 5.04
N VAL A 47 -4.27 -5.78 5.79
CA VAL A 47 -4.95 -4.49 6.00
C VAL A 47 -4.24 -3.44 5.17
N ALA A 48 -4.91 -2.97 4.12
CA ALA A 48 -4.44 -1.87 3.30
C ALA A 48 -4.93 -0.52 3.83
N VAL A 49 -4.03 0.45 3.85
CA VAL A 49 -4.28 1.84 4.23
C VAL A 49 -3.73 2.74 3.15
N ASN A 50 -4.59 3.53 2.51
CA ASN A 50 -4.17 4.61 1.64
C ASN A 50 -3.96 5.86 2.50
N CYS A 51 -2.71 6.29 2.66
CA CYS A 51 -2.36 7.43 3.51
C CYS A 51 -2.91 8.76 2.98
N VAL A 52 -3.19 8.87 1.68
CA VAL A 52 -3.80 10.07 1.07
C VAL A 52 -5.26 10.24 1.49
N ALA A 53 -5.95 9.12 1.74
CA ALA A 53 -7.39 9.11 1.99
C ALA A 53 -7.76 9.42 3.45
N ILE A 54 -6.77 9.49 4.36
CA ILE A 54 -7.00 9.73 5.78
C ILE A 54 -6.61 11.15 6.12
N PRO A 55 -7.58 12.04 6.45
CA PRO A 55 -7.28 13.37 6.96
C PRO A 55 -6.41 13.27 8.23
N ASP A 56 -5.46 14.19 8.40
CA ASP A 56 -4.53 14.17 9.54
C ASP A 56 -5.25 14.16 10.90
N GLU A 57 -6.37 14.88 11.01
CA GLU A 57 -7.21 14.95 12.22
C GLU A 57 -7.81 13.58 12.58
N LEU A 58 -8.04 12.72 11.58
CA LEU A 58 -8.59 11.37 11.76
C LEU A 58 -7.53 10.28 11.74
N PHE A 59 -6.27 10.62 11.45
CA PHE A 59 -5.19 9.63 11.34
C PHE A 59 -5.09 8.75 12.58
N GLU A 60 -5.13 9.38 13.75
CA GLU A 60 -5.02 8.71 15.03
C GLU A 60 -6.19 7.73 15.27
N SER A 61 -7.43 8.19 15.13
CA SER A 61 -8.63 7.39 15.39
C SER A 61 -8.82 6.26 14.37
N GLU A 62 -8.38 6.45 13.12
CA GLU A 62 -8.41 5.40 12.11
C GLU A 62 -7.27 4.39 12.29
N MET A 63 -6.03 4.86 12.48
CA MET A 63 -4.86 3.98 12.56
C MET A 63 -4.78 3.22 13.88
N PHE A 64 -5.04 3.90 15.00
CA PHE A 64 -4.80 3.37 16.34
C PHE A 64 -6.10 3.04 17.08
N GLY A 65 -7.24 3.54 16.59
CA GLY A 65 -8.53 3.29 17.20
C GLY A 65 -8.80 4.18 18.41
N TYR A 66 -9.98 4.02 18.99
CA TYR A 66 -10.41 4.81 20.14
C TYR A 66 -11.28 3.99 21.08
N GLU A 67 -11.22 4.33 22.36
CA GLU A 67 -12.12 3.80 23.38
C GLU A 67 -13.47 4.53 23.38
N ALA A 68 -14.47 3.90 23.97
CA ALA A 68 -15.79 4.51 24.14
C ALA A 68 -15.68 5.85 24.90
N GLY A 69 -16.27 6.90 24.35
CA GLY A 69 -16.27 8.23 24.98
C GLY A 69 -14.97 9.03 24.84
N ALA A 70 -14.02 8.60 24.00
CA ALA A 70 -12.75 9.31 23.79
C ALA A 70 -12.92 10.76 23.26
N PHE A 71 -13.98 11.04 22.50
CA PHE A 71 -14.31 12.37 21.98
C PHE A 71 -15.81 12.48 21.63
N SER A 72 -16.30 13.70 21.42
CA SER A 72 -17.68 13.96 20.98
C SER A 72 -17.95 13.29 19.62
N GLY A 73 -18.86 12.31 19.59
CA GLY A 73 -19.16 11.50 18.39
C GLY A 73 -18.48 10.13 18.36
N ALA A 74 -17.67 9.79 19.37
CA ALA A 74 -17.14 8.44 19.52
C ALA A 74 -18.28 7.42 19.68
N ARG A 75 -18.16 6.29 18.98
CA ARG A 75 -19.10 5.17 19.13
C ARG A 75 -19.07 4.65 20.58
N ARG A 76 -20.24 4.21 21.07
CA ARG A 76 -20.41 3.71 22.44
C ARG A 76 -19.58 2.46 22.74
N ASP A 77 -19.21 1.71 21.72
CA ASP A 77 -18.40 0.49 21.76
C ASP A 77 -16.91 0.73 21.43
N GLY A 78 -16.51 1.99 21.17
CA GLY A 78 -15.19 2.30 20.65
C GLY A 78 -15.00 1.79 19.21
N LYS A 79 -13.75 1.81 18.73
CA LYS A 79 -13.38 1.28 17.40
C LYS A 79 -11.93 0.79 17.40
N PRO A 80 -11.63 -0.44 16.96
CA PRO A 80 -10.25 -0.87 16.77
C PRO A 80 -9.58 -0.13 15.60
N GLY A 81 -8.30 0.20 15.76
CA GLY A 81 -7.51 0.83 14.70
C GLY A 81 -7.06 -0.14 13.61
N LYS A 82 -6.62 0.38 12.47
CA LYS A 82 -6.03 -0.41 11.37
C LYS A 82 -4.85 -1.26 11.82
N VAL A 83 -4.02 -0.77 12.75
CA VAL A 83 -2.88 -1.51 13.31
C VAL A 83 -3.37 -2.77 14.03
N GLU A 84 -4.41 -2.66 14.86
CA GLU A 84 -4.98 -3.82 15.56
C GLU A 84 -5.65 -4.81 14.59
N LEU A 85 -6.33 -4.30 13.57
CA LEU A 85 -6.96 -5.15 12.55
C LEU A 85 -5.92 -5.96 11.75
N ALA A 86 -4.67 -5.48 11.68
CA ALA A 86 -3.57 -6.16 11.01
C ALA A 86 -2.86 -7.19 11.89
N GLN A 87 -3.36 -7.47 13.10
CA GLN A 87 -2.68 -8.35 14.07
C GLN A 87 -2.32 -9.72 13.48
N ASN A 88 -1.08 -10.14 13.70
CA ASN A 88 -0.43 -11.33 13.13
C ASN A 88 -0.31 -11.34 11.59
N GLY A 89 -0.91 -10.37 10.91
CA GLY A 89 -0.94 -10.23 9.48
C GLY A 89 0.02 -9.18 8.94
N THR A 90 -0.41 -8.47 7.90
CA THR A 90 0.37 -7.45 7.20
C THR A 90 -0.41 -6.13 7.14
N LEU A 91 0.24 -5.05 7.55
CA LEU A 91 -0.21 -3.69 7.36
C LEU A 91 0.47 -3.13 6.11
N PHE A 92 -0.32 -2.85 5.07
CA PHE A 92 0.13 -2.19 3.86
C PHE A 92 -0.19 -0.70 3.94
N LEU A 93 0.84 0.13 3.80
CA LEU A 93 0.75 1.60 3.85
C LEU A 93 1.05 2.16 2.46
N ASP A 94 0.01 2.51 1.71
CA ASP A 94 0.16 3.09 0.37
C ASP A 94 0.32 4.60 0.42
N GLU A 95 1.19 5.12 -0.44
CA GLU A 95 1.60 6.52 -0.52
C GLU A 95 2.05 7.10 0.85
N ILE A 96 2.96 6.39 1.53
CA ILE A 96 3.47 6.76 2.87
C ILE A 96 4.08 8.16 2.95
N SER A 97 4.52 8.72 1.82
CA SER A 97 5.05 10.08 1.71
C SER A 97 4.02 11.17 1.95
N GLU A 98 2.72 10.85 1.91
CA GLU A 98 1.64 11.83 2.12
C GLU A 98 1.28 12.01 3.60
N LEU A 99 1.83 11.21 4.51
CA LEU A 99 1.63 11.45 5.93
C LEU A 99 2.24 12.78 6.35
N SER A 100 1.51 13.57 7.14
CA SER A 100 2.12 14.72 7.80
C SER A 100 3.24 14.31 8.75
N TYR A 101 4.12 15.28 9.02
CA TYR A 101 5.25 15.09 9.91
C TYR A 101 4.82 14.61 11.32
N ALA A 102 3.65 15.07 11.80
CA ALA A 102 3.07 14.63 13.06
C ALA A 102 2.60 13.17 13.01
N SER A 103 1.86 12.79 11.96
CA SER A 103 1.38 11.42 11.75
C SER A 103 2.54 10.43 11.60
N GLN A 104 3.64 10.83 10.94
CA GLN A 104 4.87 10.06 10.83
C GLN A 104 5.47 9.71 12.21
N GLY A 105 5.51 10.66 13.15
CA GLY A 105 6.02 10.42 14.50
C GLY A 105 5.19 9.40 15.27
N LYS A 106 3.86 9.46 15.13
CA LYS A 106 2.94 8.52 15.78
C LYS A 106 3.06 7.11 15.20
N LEU A 107 3.14 7.02 13.87
CA LEU A 107 3.39 5.74 13.20
C LEU A 107 4.72 5.13 13.65
N LEU A 108 5.79 5.93 13.68
CA LEU A 108 7.12 5.47 14.11
C LEU A 108 7.08 4.82 15.49
N ARG A 109 6.37 5.43 16.44
CA ARG A 109 6.24 4.91 17.81
C ARG A 109 5.66 3.49 17.81
N VAL A 110 4.58 3.26 17.08
CA VAL A 110 3.98 1.92 16.93
C VAL A 110 4.96 0.93 16.28
N LEU A 111 5.70 1.37 15.26
CA LEU A 111 6.67 0.51 14.57
C LEU A 111 7.85 0.13 15.46
N GLN A 112 8.27 1.00 16.37
CA GLN A 112 9.39 0.78 17.29
C GLN A 112 8.96 -0.05 18.51
N GLU A 113 7.91 0.39 19.20
CA GLU A 113 7.46 -0.20 20.47
C GLU A 113 6.73 -1.54 20.25
N ARG A 114 6.19 -1.77 19.04
CA ARG A 114 5.29 -2.91 18.75
C ARG A 114 4.08 -2.90 19.69
N GLU A 115 3.62 -1.71 20.04
CA GLU A 115 2.45 -1.48 20.87
C GLU A 115 1.59 -0.38 20.24
N VAL A 116 0.30 -0.43 20.51
CA VAL A 116 -0.65 0.61 20.10
C VAL A 116 -1.50 1.03 21.29
N ASP A 117 -1.63 2.34 21.45
CA ASP A 117 -2.51 2.98 22.41
C ASP A 117 -3.74 3.50 21.66
N ARG A 118 -4.93 3.10 22.10
CA ARG A 118 -6.17 3.71 21.60
C ARG A 118 -6.33 5.11 22.15
N LEU A 119 -6.98 5.98 21.38
CA LEU A 119 -7.32 7.33 21.83
C LEU A 119 -8.26 7.25 23.04
N GLY A 120 -7.92 7.98 24.10
CA GLY A 120 -8.61 7.92 25.38
C GLY A 120 -8.40 6.63 26.18
N GLY A 121 -7.60 5.69 25.66
CA GLY A 121 -7.24 4.45 26.32
C GLY A 121 -6.10 4.63 27.32
N VAL A 122 -6.09 3.79 28.35
CA VAL A 122 -5.02 3.75 29.39
C VAL A 122 -4.22 2.46 29.35
N ARG A 123 -4.46 1.60 28.36
CA ARG A 123 -3.79 0.30 28.21
C ARG A 123 -3.19 0.19 26.81
N SER A 124 -1.89 -0.02 26.78
CA SER A 124 -1.16 -0.37 25.57
C SER A 124 -1.45 -1.81 25.17
N LYS A 125 -1.56 -2.06 23.87
CA LYS A 125 -1.78 -3.40 23.31
C LYS A 125 -0.62 -3.77 22.41
N THR A 126 0.04 -4.89 22.72
CA THR A 126 1.11 -5.42 21.88
C THR A 126 0.58 -5.86 20.51
N VAL A 127 1.28 -5.44 19.46
CA VAL A 127 0.94 -5.72 18.07
C VAL A 127 2.06 -6.47 17.36
N ASN A 128 1.69 -7.56 16.70
CA ASN A 128 2.60 -8.38 15.91
C ASN A 128 2.25 -8.21 14.43
N ILE A 129 2.77 -7.17 13.79
CA ILE A 129 2.45 -6.85 12.40
C ILE A 129 3.69 -6.90 11.51
N ARG A 130 3.52 -7.42 10.29
CA ARG A 130 4.47 -7.16 9.20
C ARG A 130 4.08 -5.84 8.52
N VAL A 131 5.06 -5.06 8.10
CA VAL A 131 4.82 -3.79 7.40
C VAL A 131 5.32 -3.87 5.97
N VAL A 132 4.48 -3.42 5.05
CA VAL A 132 4.86 -3.13 3.66
C VAL A 132 4.43 -1.70 3.40
N ALA A 133 5.36 -0.82 3.05
CA ALA A 133 5.07 0.56 2.71
C ALA A 133 5.26 0.78 1.20
N ALA A 134 4.53 1.71 0.60
CA ALA A 134 4.68 2.08 -0.79
C ALA A 134 4.70 3.61 -0.94
N THR A 135 5.44 4.10 -1.94
CA THR A 135 5.51 5.52 -2.27
C THR A 135 5.90 5.72 -3.72
N ASN A 136 5.39 6.79 -4.33
CA ASN A 136 5.86 7.29 -5.62
C ASN A 136 6.88 8.43 -5.52
N LYS A 137 7.20 8.91 -4.31
CA LYS A 137 8.14 10.02 -4.06
C LYS A 137 9.49 9.50 -3.56
N ASN A 138 10.53 10.30 -3.78
CA ASN A 138 11.85 10.04 -3.22
C ASN A 138 11.89 10.42 -1.73
N LEU A 139 11.73 9.44 -0.83
CA LEU A 139 11.73 9.70 0.61
C LEU A 139 13.04 10.32 1.10
N LYS A 140 14.19 9.92 0.54
CA LYS A 140 15.49 10.47 0.94
C LYS A 140 15.57 11.98 0.64
N GLN A 141 15.01 12.42 -0.49
CA GLN A 141 14.89 13.84 -0.80
C GLN A 141 13.95 14.55 0.18
N LEU A 142 12.79 13.94 0.49
CA LEU A 142 11.83 14.51 1.46
C LEU A 142 12.42 14.62 2.87
N VAL A 143 13.34 13.73 3.26
CA VAL A 143 14.12 13.87 4.50
C VAL A 143 14.98 15.12 4.47
N THR A 144 15.76 15.32 3.40
CA THR A 144 16.59 16.53 3.24
C THR A 144 15.76 17.82 3.23
N GLU A 145 14.53 17.76 2.72
CA GLU A 145 13.59 18.89 2.71
C GLU A 145 12.84 19.09 4.05
N GLY A 146 13.06 18.24 5.06
CA GLY A 146 12.36 18.31 6.35
C GLY A 146 10.88 17.91 6.30
N LYS A 147 10.44 17.24 5.22
CA LYS A 147 9.06 16.80 5.02
C LYS A 147 8.83 15.36 5.45
N PHE A 148 9.89 14.58 5.57
CA PHE A 148 9.83 13.20 6.05
C PHE A 148 10.85 13.00 7.17
N ARG A 149 10.47 12.29 8.23
CA ARG A 149 11.38 12.05 9.34
C ARG A 149 12.46 11.05 8.96
N GLU A 150 13.71 11.38 9.30
CA GLU A 150 14.87 10.53 9.03
C GLU A 150 14.78 9.18 9.75
N ASP A 151 14.32 9.18 11.00
CA ASP A 151 14.15 7.98 11.82
C ASP A 151 13.11 7.00 11.24
N LEU A 152 11.98 7.50 10.77
CA LEU A 152 10.98 6.71 10.06
C LEU A 152 11.50 6.20 8.72
N TYR A 153 12.25 7.03 7.97
CA TYR A 153 12.85 6.60 6.72
C TYR A 153 13.73 5.37 6.92
N TYR A 154 14.67 5.39 7.86
CA TYR A 154 15.54 4.24 8.11
C TYR A 154 14.80 3.04 8.70
N ARG A 155 13.70 3.25 9.44
CA ARG A 155 12.84 2.16 9.92
C ARG A 155 12.10 1.43 8.78
N LEU A 156 11.78 2.16 7.70
CA LEU A 156 11.09 1.62 6.51
C LEU A 156 12.07 1.10 5.45
N TYR A 157 13.24 1.73 5.30
CA TYR A 157 14.25 1.44 4.28
C TYR A 157 15.11 0.21 4.63
N VAL A 158 14.47 -0.90 4.97
CA VAL A 158 15.14 -2.18 5.27
C VAL A 158 15.34 -3.01 4.00
N PHE A 159 14.28 -3.16 3.21
CA PHE A 159 14.33 -3.80 1.90
C PHE A 159 13.56 -2.95 0.89
N ASP A 160 14.29 -2.25 0.02
CA ASP A 160 13.72 -1.45 -1.06
C ASP A 160 13.52 -2.32 -2.31
N LEU A 161 12.29 -2.35 -2.81
CA LEU A 161 11.92 -3.03 -4.03
C LEU A 161 11.31 -2.02 -4.99
N HIS A 162 12.09 -1.65 -5.99
CA HIS A 162 11.66 -0.76 -7.05
C HIS A 162 10.75 -1.48 -8.05
N VAL A 163 9.57 -0.92 -8.25
CA VAL A 163 8.50 -1.38 -9.14
C VAL A 163 8.57 -0.48 -10.39
N PRO A 164 9.24 -0.92 -11.49
CA PRO A 164 9.42 -0.08 -12.68
C PRO A 164 8.08 0.26 -13.34
N PRO A 165 8.01 1.37 -14.09
CA PRO A 165 6.81 1.74 -14.84
C PRO A 165 6.48 0.73 -15.95
N LEU A 166 5.25 0.78 -16.46
CA LEU A 166 4.77 -0.22 -17.42
C LEU A 166 5.50 -0.12 -18.77
N ARG A 167 5.95 1.08 -19.15
CA ARG A 167 6.80 1.33 -20.32
C ARG A 167 8.16 0.60 -20.29
N GLU A 168 8.65 0.21 -19.12
CA GLU A 168 9.87 -0.61 -18.95
C GLU A 168 9.55 -2.12 -18.87
N ARG A 169 8.29 -2.49 -19.11
CA ARG A 169 7.73 -3.85 -18.98
C ARG A 169 6.91 -4.22 -20.21
N GLU A 170 7.47 -4.06 -21.40
CA GLU A 170 6.78 -4.28 -22.69
C GLU A 170 6.04 -5.63 -22.79
N ARG A 171 6.58 -6.71 -22.18
CA ARG A 171 5.90 -8.02 -22.17
C ARG A 171 4.65 -8.05 -21.29
N ASP A 172 4.61 -7.27 -20.22
CA ASP A 172 3.47 -7.20 -19.32
C ASP A 172 2.34 -6.35 -19.93
N VAL A 173 2.67 -5.38 -20.79
CA VAL A 173 1.70 -4.54 -21.52
C VAL A 173 0.71 -5.41 -22.30
N LEU A 174 1.22 -6.35 -23.10
CA LEU A 174 0.37 -7.21 -23.94
C LEU A 174 -0.55 -8.10 -23.11
N ILE A 175 -0.03 -8.70 -22.03
CA ILE A 175 -0.80 -9.56 -21.13
C ILE A 175 -1.90 -8.77 -20.40
N LEU A 176 -1.59 -7.55 -19.96
CA LEU A 176 -2.55 -6.70 -19.26
C LEU A 176 -3.64 -6.19 -20.19
N ILE A 177 -3.31 -5.85 -21.44
CA ILE A 177 -4.29 -5.51 -22.48
C ILE A 177 -5.28 -6.66 -22.66
N GLU A 178 -4.80 -7.88 -22.89
CA GLU A 178 -5.65 -9.06 -23.05
C GLU A 178 -6.55 -9.28 -21.83
N HIS A 179 -5.99 -9.15 -20.63
CA HIS A 179 -6.72 -9.28 -19.38
C HIS A 179 -7.87 -8.26 -19.26
N TYR A 180 -7.58 -6.97 -19.47
CA TYR A 180 -8.59 -5.92 -19.32
C TYR A 180 -9.65 -5.97 -20.43
N ILE A 181 -9.28 -6.28 -21.67
CA ILE A 181 -10.25 -6.51 -22.75
C ILE A 181 -11.22 -7.63 -22.35
N HIS A 182 -10.69 -8.74 -21.84
CA HIS A 182 -11.51 -9.86 -21.43
C HIS A 182 -12.44 -9.49 -20.27
N GLU A 183 -11.92 -8.79 -19.26
CA GLU A 183 -12.69 -8.31 -18.11
C GLU A 183 -13.81 -7.35 -18.51
N PHE A 184 -13.52 -6.38 -19.39
CA PHE A 184 -14.52 -5.41 -19.85
C PHE A 184 -15.55 -6.01 -20.80
N ASN A 185 -15.16 -6.94 -21.66
CA ASN A 185 -16.12 -7.68 -22.49
C ASN A 185 -17.12 -8.45 -21.62
N GLN A 186 -16.65 -9.11 -20.56
CA GLN A 186 -17.54 -9.81 -19.64
C GLN A 186 -18.45 -8.86 -18.84
N SER A 187 -17.88 -7.80 -18.28
CA SER A 187 -18.61 -6.90 -17.38
C SER A 187 -19.55 -5.93 -18.10
N LEU A 188 -19.22 -5.53 -19.33
CA LEU A 188 -19.99 -4.56 -20.13
C LEU A 188 -20.76 -5.21 -21.29
N GLY A 189 -20.64 -6.53 -21.49
CA GLY A 189 -21.26 -7.23 -22.61
C GLY A 189 -20.72 -6.82 -23.98
N LYS A 190 -19.48 -6.33 -24.05
CA LYS A 190 -18.80 -5.92 -25.29
C LYS A 190 -18.09 -7.11 -25.96
N GLN A 191 -17.66 -6.91 -27.21
CA GLN A 191 -16.82 -7.86 -27.97
C GLN A 191 -15.62 -7.16 -28.59
N VAL A 192 -14.86 -6.43 -27.77
CA VAL A 192 -13.59 -5.83 -28.21
C VAL A 192 -12.61 -6.96 -28.52
N ILE A 193 -12.09 -7.01 -29.74
CA ILE A 193 -11.13 -8.03 -30.23
C ILE A 193 -9.76 -7.44 -30.56
N GLU A 194 -9.66 -6.14 -30.74
CA GLU A 194 -8.42 -5.42 -31.05
C GLU A 194 -8.33 -4.11 -30.26
N VAL A 195 -7.10 -3.67 -30.01
CA VAL A 195 -6.79 -2.36 -29.44
C VAL A 195 -5.84 -1.62 -30.36
N ALA A 196 -5.98 -0.29 -30.40
CA ALA A 196 -5.13 0.56 -31.21
C ALA A 196 -3.64 0.46 -30.79
N ASP A 197 -2.72 0.55 -31.76
CA ASP A 197 -1.28 0.32 -31.56
C ASP A 197 -0.61 1.28 -30.57
N ASP A 198 -1.23 2.42 -30.32
CA ASP A 198 -0.82 3.45 -29.35
C ASP A 198 -1.04 3.03 -27.89
N LEU A 199 -1.96 2.11 -27.59
CA LEU A 199 -2.11 1.50 -26.25
C LEU A 199 -0.85 0.73 -25.81
N LYS A 200 0.03 0.35 -26.74
CA LYS A 200 1.34 -0.27 -26.41
C LYS A 200 2.33 0.71 -25.77
N LYS A 201 2.05 2.02 -25.77
CA LYS A 201 2.93 3.07 -25.22
C LYS A 201 2.53 3.57 -23.83
N VAL A 202 1.51 2.95 -23.23
CA VAL A 202 0.94 3.41 -21.97
C VAL A 202 1.94 3.28 -20.81
N GLY A 203 2.08 4.36 -20.02
CA GLY A 203 3.11 4.46 -18.98
C GLY A 203 2.81 3.69 -17.69
N ASN A 204 1.54 3.41 -17.38
CA ASN A 204 1.12 2.75 -16.14
C ASN A 204 -0.18 1.93 -16.29
N VAL A 205 -0.45 1.05 -15.32
CA VAL A 205 -1.56 0.08 -15.36
C VAL A 205 -2.93 0.78 -15.25
N LEU A 206 -3.02 1.87 -14.49
CA LEU A 206 -4.26 2.64 -14.33
C LEU A 206 -4.70 3.31 -15.64
N GLN A 207 -3.75 3.88 -16.38
CA GLN A 207 -4.01 4.47 -17.69
C GLN A 207 -4.46 3.39 -18.68
N MET A 208 -3.83 2.21 -18.66
CA MET A 208 -4.19 1.09 -19.54
C MET A 208 -5.63 0.61 -19.27
N ALA A 209 -5.99 0.42 -18.01
CA ALA A 209 -7.35 0.02 -17.64
C ALA A 209 -8.40 1.05 -18.10
N ARG A 210 -8.11 2.35 -17.97
CA ARG A 210 -8.99 3.42 -18.43
C ARG A 210 -9.14 3.41 -19.95
N GLU A 211 -8.04 3.35 -20.68
CA GLU A 211 -8.07 3.35 -22.15
C GLU A 211 -8.82 2.11 -22.66
N CYS A 212 -8.58 0.91 -22.10
CA CYS A 212 -9.32 -0.30 -22.44
C CYS A 212 -10.83 -0.21 -22.13
N SER A 213 -11.23 0.48 -21.06
CA SER A 213 -12.66 0.68 -20.73
C SER A 213 -13.38 1.62 -21.72
N GLY A 214 -12.63 2.57 -22.29
CA GLY A 214 -13.11 3.59 -23.23
C GLY A 214 -13.10 3.16 -24.70
N VAL A 215 -12.60 1.96 -25.03
CA VAL A 215 -12.66 1.45 -26.40
C VAL A 215 -14.13 1.20 -26.77
N GLU A 216 -14.62 2.00 -27.71
CA GLU A 216 -15.86 1.75 -28.45
C GLU A 216 -15.57 0.82 -29.63
N VAL A 217 -16.56 0.01 -29.97
CA VAL A 217 -16.48 -1.02 -31.03
C VAL A 217 -16.37 -0.38 -32.40
#